data_AF-K1T2C7-F1
#
_entry.id   AF-K1T2C7-F1
#
_cell.length_a   1.000
_cell.length_b   1.000
_cell.length_c   1.000
_cell.angle_alpha   90.00
_cell.angle_beta   90.00
_cell.angle_gamma   90.00
#
_symmetry.space_group_name_H-M   'P 1'
#
loop_
_entity.id
_entity.type
_entity.pdbx_description
1 polymer ?
#
loop_
_entity_poly.entity_id
_entity_poly.type
_entity_poly.pdbx_seq_one_letter_code
_entity_poly.pdbx_strand_id
1 'polypeptide(L)'
;LTYDGGAVEKSDLKVQLKWLPQAQFMGYYVALDKGYYKDNGLNVEIVSGGGDVSETVAVSNGTVDFGVTWVSNLINANAGGMELLEVAQVYQRSGLVLCYKKSQFTK
;
A
#
# COMPACT_ATOMS: atom_id res chain seq x y z
N LEU A 1 17.25 -14.15 -4.49
CA LEU A 1 16.49 -14.47 -3.27
C LEU A 1 15.32 -15.35 -3.69
N THR A 2 15.47 -16.67 -3.57
CA THR A 2 14.36 -17.61 -3.74
C THR A 2 13.77 -17.84 -2.36
N TYR A 3 12.49 -17.50 -2.18
CA TYR A 3 11.75 -17.81 -0.96
C TYR A 3 11.60 -19.34 -0.87
N ASP A 4 12.12 -19.90 0.20
CA ASP A 4 12.29 -21.32 0.49
C ASP A 4 11.06 -21.95 1.17
N GLY A 5 9.94 -21.21 1.27
CA GLY A 5 8.68 -21.73 1.79
C GLY A 5 8.70 -22.00 3.29
N GLY A 6 9.57 -21.30 4.05
CA GLY A 6 9.57 -21.34 5.51
C GLY A 6 8.20 -20.98 6.09
N ALA A 7 7.90 -21.49 7.28
CA ALA A 7 6.64 -21.20 7.97
C ALA A 7 6.41 -19.69 8.08
N VAL A 8 5.18 -19.25 7.80
CA VAL A 8 4.81 -17.84 7.89
C VAL A 8 4.93 -17.38 9.35
N GLU A 9 5.68 -16.30 9.60
CA GLU A 9 5.83 -15.73 10.95
C GLU A 9 4.50 -15.17 11.50
N LYS A 10 3.68 -14.58 10.63
CA LYS A 10 2.35 -14.04 10.95
C LYS A 10 1.36 -14.35 9.82
N SER A 11 0.27 -15.06 10.14
CA SER A 11 -0.74 -15.49 9.16
C SER A 11 -1.87 -14.49 8.97
N ASP A 12 -2.34 -13.85 10.04
CA ASP A 12 -3.43 -12.87 9.97
C ASP A 12 -2.86 -11.48 9.66
N LEU A 13 -3.20 -10.92 8.50
CA LEU A 13 -2.62 -9.67 8.01
C LEU A 13 -3.70 -8.68 7.60
N LYS A 14 -3.47 -7.40 7.89
CA LYS A 14 -4.30 -6.28 7.40
C LYS A 14 -3.55 -5.45 6.37
N VAL A 15 -4.14 -5.28 5.20
CA VAL A 15 -3.60 -4.42 4.13
C VAL A 15 -4.52 -3.22 3.94
N GLN A 16 -4.07 -2.03 4.30
CA GLN A 16 -4.81 -0.79 4.09
C GLN A 16 -4.51 -0.18 2.73
N LEU A 17 -5.55 -0.03 1.91
CA LEU A 17 -5.48 0.66 0.64
C LEU A 17 -5.37 2.17 0.85
N LYS A 18 -4.74 2.85 -0.12
CA LYS A 18 -4.63 4.32 -0.07
C LYS A 18 -5.97 5.04 -0.11
N TRP A 19 -6.91 4.49 -0.86
CA TRP A 19 -8.14 5.16 -1.22
C TRP A 19 -9.30 4.17 -1.18
N LEU A 20 -10.49 4.67 -1.51
CA LEU A 20 -11.67 3.85 -1.69
C LEU A 20 -11.45 2.79 -2.78
N PRO A 21 -12.17 1.66 -2.73
CA PRO A 21 -12.04 0.60 -3.73
C PRO A 21 -12.27 1.14 -5.15
N GLN A 22 -11.25 1.01 -5.99
CA GLN A 22 -11.24 1.44 -7.38
C GLN A 22 -10.42 0.45 -8.22
N ALA A 23 -10.56 0.52 -9.54
CA ALA A 23 -9.91 -0.39 -10.49
C ALA A 23 -8.40 -0.58 -10.23
N GLN A 24 -7.72 0.47 -9.78
CA GLN A 24 -6.29 0.46 -9.46
C GLN A 24 -5.92 -0.55 -8.36
N PHE A 25 -6.82 -0.84 -7.41
CA PHE A 25 -6.58 -1.79 -6.31
C PHE A 25 -7.11 -3.21 -6.58
N MET A 26 -7.62 -3.49 -7.79
CA MET A 26 -8.28 -4.77 -8.08
C MET A 26 -7.35 -5.97 -7.91
N GLY A 27 -6.03 -5.81 -8.08
CA GLY A 27 -5.07 -6.89 -7.87
C GLY A 27 -5.16 -7.51 -6.47
N TYR A 28 -5.35 -6.69 -5.42
CA TYR A 28 -5.48 -7.16 -4.04
C TYR A 28 -6.78 -7.97 -3.85
N TYR A 29 -7.89 -7.46 -4.36
CA TYR A 29 -9.19 -8.14 -4.26
C TYR A 29 -9.24 -9.43 -5.07
N VAL A 30 -8.66 -9.44 -6.27
CA VAL A 30 -8.59 -10.65 -7.11
C VAL A 30 -7.70 -11.70 -6.44
N ALA A 31 -6.58 -11.32 -5.83
CA ALA A 31 -5.74 -12.25 -5.08
C ALA A 31 -6.47 -12.86 -3.88
N LEU A 32 -7.30 -12.07 -3.19
CA LEU A 32 -8.17 -12.55 -2.11
C LEU A 32 -9.24 -13.52 -2.63
N ASP A 33 -9.98 -13.14 -3.67
CA ASP A 33 -11.07 -13.93 -4.25
C ASP A 33 -10.58 -15.25 -4.86
N LYS A 34 -9.42 -15.22 -5.54
CA LYS A 34 -8.81 -16.41 -6.13
C LYS A 34 -8.09 -17.32 -5.11
N GLY A 35 -8.02 -16.92 -3.84
CA GLY A 35 -7.41 -17.73 -2.80
C GLY A 35 -5.88 -17.66 -2.74
N TYR A 36 -5.22 -16.80 -3.51
CA TYR A 36 -3.75 -16.73 -3.58
C TYR A 36 -3.10 -16.45 -2.22
N TYR A 37 -3.73 -15.65 -1.36
CA TYR A 37 -3.25 -15.46 0.01
C TYR A 37 -3.32 -16.75 0.83
N LYS A 38 -4.45 -17.47 0.75
CA LYS A 38 -4.66 -18.73 1.49
C LYS A 38 -3.71 -19.83 1.03
N ASP A 39 -3.45 -19.92 -0.27
CA ASP A 39 -2.50 -20.88 -0.86
C ASP A 39 -1.07 -20.65 -0.33
N ASN A 40 -0.77 -19.44 0.15
CA ASN A 40 0.49 -19.07 0.78
C ASN A 40 0.41 -19.01 2.33
N GLY A 41 -0.65 -19.56 2.94
CA GLY A 41 -0.82 -19.60 4.40
C GLY A 41 -1.19 -18.25 5.03
N LEU A 42 -1.68 -17.29 4.24
CA LEU A 42 -2.05 -15.95 4.70
C LEU A 42 -3.57 -15.78 4.76
N ASN A 43 -4.05 -15.21 5.86
CA ASN A 43 -5.41 -14.74 6.06
C ASN A 43 -5.42 -13.20 6.01
N VAL A 44 -5.76 -12.65 4.85
CA VAL A 44 -5.64 -11.21 4.58
C VAL A 44 -7.00 -10.51 4.68
N GLU A 45 -7.05 -9.46 5.50
CA GLU A 45 -8.13 -8.47 5.54
C GLU A 45 -7.71 -7.23 4.72
N ILE A 46 -8.50 -6.87 3.70
CA ILE A 46 -8.29 -5.63 2.94
C ILE A 46 -9.10 -4.51 3.58
N VAL A 47 -8.41 -3.50 4.08
CA VAL A 47 -9.00 -2.33 4.73
C VAL A 47 -9.04 -1.18 3.71
N SER A 48 -10.23 -0.57 3.54
CA SER A 48 -10.35 0.61 2.67
C SER A 48 -9.60 1.82 3.24
N GLY A 49 -9.05 2.63 2.34
CA GLY A 49 -8.57 3.98 2.68
C GLY A 49 -9.67 5.03 2.53
N GLY A 50 -9.25 6.30 2.43
CA GLY A 50 -10.13 7.46 2.28
C GLY A 50 -9.37 8.77 2.49
N GLY A 51 -10.06 9.91 2.31
CA GLY A 51 -9.47 11.24 2.46
C GLY A 51 -8.85 11.51 3.83
N ASP A 52 -9.51 11.02 4.89
CA ASP A 52 -9.11 11.24 6.28
C ASP A 52 -8.36 10.04 6.89
N VAL A 53 -7.99 9.05 6.06
CA VAL A 53 -7.34 7.82 6.51
C VAL A 53 -5.87 7.85 6.10
N SER A 54 -4.97 7.77 7.07
CA SER A 54 -3.53 7.73 6.83
C SER A 54 -2.99 6.31 7.00
N GLU A 55 -2.72 5.64 5.89
CA GLU A 55 -2.14 4.30 5.88
C GLU A 55 -0.73 4.26 6.51
N THR A 56 0.06 5.32 6.39
CA THR A 56 1.42 5.38 6.97
C THR A 56 1.37 5.47 8.49
N VAL A 57 0.42 6.22 9.04
CA VAL A 57 0.19 6.29 10.50
C VAL A 57 -0.32 4.94 11.01
N ALA A 58 -1.24 4.30 10.29
CA ALA A 58 -1.81 3.02 10.68
C ALA A 58 -0.78 1.87 10.67
N VAL A 59 0.20 1.90 9.75
CA VAL A 59 1.34 0.97 9.78
C VAL A 59 2.28 1.33 10.93
N SER A 60 2.65 2.60 11.07
CA SER A 60 3.59 3.06 12.10
C SER A 60 3.12 2.75 13.53
N ASN A 61 1.81 2.81 13.78
CA ASN A 61 1.24 2.48 15.09
C ASN A 61 0.79 1.01 15.24
N GLY A 62 0.97 0.18 14.21
CA GLY A 62 0.62 -1.25 14.23
C GLY A 62 -0.88 -1.56 14.15
N THR A 63 -1.73 -0.61 13.76
CA THR A 63 -3.17 -0.87 13.54
C THR A 63 -3.40 -1.74 12.29
N VAL A 64 -2.52 -1.63 11.29
CA VAL A 64 -2.48 -2.48 10.10
C VAL A 64 -1.04 -2.94 9.82
N ASP A 65 -0.90 -4.04 9.10
CA ASP A 65 0.43 -4.64 8.81
C ASP A 65 1.08 -4.01 7.59
N PHE A 66 0.28 -3.71 6.56
CA PHE A 66 0.75 -3.11 5.31
C PHE A 66 -0.13 -1.94 4.92
N GLY A 67 0.52 -0.91 4.36
CA GLY A 67 -0.14 0.26 3.78
C GLY A 67 0.27 0.44 2.33
N VAL A 68 -0.71 0.60 1.45
CA VAL A 68 -0.47 0.97 0.04
C VAL A 68 -0.41 2.49 -0.03
N THR A 69 0.73 3.07 -0.37
CA THR A 69 0.92 4.53 -0.38
C THR A 69 1.64 5.03 -1.64
N TRP A 70 1.66 6.36 -1.82
CA TRP A 70 2.54 6.99 -2.82
C TRP A 70 3.96 7.13 -2.24
N VAL A 71 4.99 6.99 -3.08
CA VAL A 71 6.39 7.11 -2.65
C VAL A 71 6.67 8.45 -1.96
N SER A 72 6.07 9.55 -2.42
CA SER A 72 6.17 10.87 -1.79
C SER A 72 5.63 10.91 -0.35
N ASN A 73 4.53 10.18 -0.10
CA ASN A 73 3.93 10.10 1.23
C ASN A 73 4.82 9.29 2.17
N LEU A 74 5.41 8.19 1.68
CA LEU A 74 6.39 7.40 2.43
C LEU A 74 7.62 8.24 2.80
N ILE A 75 8.18 9.00 1.85
CA ILE A 75 9.31 9.90 2.11
C ILE A 75 8.95 10.94 3.18
N ASN A 76 7.77 11.55 3.09
CA ASN A 76 7.32 12.52 4.09
C ASN A 76 7.13 11.90 5.48
N ALA A 77 6.52 10.71 5.55
CA ALA A 77 6.35 9.95 6.79
C ALA A 77 7.69 9.64 7.46
N ASN A 78 8.68 9.17 6.69
CA ASN A 78 10.00 8.86 7.21
C ASN A 78 10.82 10.10 7.58
N ALA A 79 10.67 11.20 6.83
CA ALA A 79 11.23 12.50 7.25
C ALA A 79 10.64 12.97 8.59
N GLY A 80 9.42 12.55 8.92
CA GLY A 80 8.77 12.75 10.22
C GLY A 80 9.13 11.70 11.29
N GLY A 81 10.03 10.75 11.00
CA GLY A 81 10.53 9.77 11.97
C GLY A 81 9.71 8.47 12.09
N MET A 82 8.83 8.14 11.13
CA MET A 82 8.02 6.91 11.20
C MET A 82 8.79 5.62 10.87
N GLU A 83 10.02 5.71 10.33
CA GLU A 83 10.91 4.57 10.03
C GLU A 83 10.27 3.40 9.25
N LEU A 84 9.42 3.72 8.27
CA LEU A 84 8.72 2.74 7.43
C LEU A 84 9.61 2.24 6.28
N LEU A 85 9.45 0.96 5.90
CA LEU A 85 10.19 0.32 4.81
C LEU A 85 9.32 0.10 3.57
N GLU A 86 9.82 0.46 2.39
CA GLU A 86 9.22 0.07 1.11
C GLU A 86 9.56 -1.41 0.81
N VAL A 87 8.56 -2.29 0.86
CA VAL A 87 8.74 -3.72 0.60
C VAL A 87 8.42 -4.15 -0.83
N ALA A 88 7.66 -3.33 -1.57
CA ALA A 88 7.29 -3.60 -2.96
C ALA A 88 6.82 -2.33 -3.68
N GLN A 89 7.16 -2.23 -4.97
CA GLN A 89 6.64 -1.21 -5.87
C GLN A 89 5.65 -1.84 -6.87
N VAL A 90 4.36 -1.61 -6.66
CA VAL A 90 3.28 -2.25 -7.44
C VAL A 90 3.03 -1.55 -8.78
N TYR A 91 3.19 -0.22 -8.80
CA TYR A 91 3.08 0.58 -10.02
C TYR A 91 4.47 0.95 -10.53
N GLN A 92 4.68 0.89 -11.85
CA GLN A 92 5.99 1.26 -12.44
C GLN A 92 6.40 2.72 -12.15
N ARG A 93 5.42 3.60 -11.89
CA ARG A 93 5.62 5.00 -11.54
C ARG A 93 4.62 5.41 -10.46
N SER A 94 5.02 6.33 -9.59
CA SER A 94 4.13 6.93 -8.60
C SER A 94 2.94 7.64 -9.26
N GLY A 95 1.75 7.51 -8.67
CA GLY A 95 0.56 8.25 -9.09
C GLY A 95 0.57 9.73 -8.72
N LEU A 96 1.49 10.16 -7.85
CA LEU A 96 1.64 11.58 -7.51
C LEU A 96 2.36 12.31 -8.65
N VAL A 97 1.66 13.29 -9.23
CA VAL A 97 2.18 14.17 -10.28
C VAL A 97 1.84 15.62 -9.96
N LEU A 98 2.76 16.54 -10.30
CA LEU A 98 2.48 17.97 -10.26
C LEU A 98 1.78 18.37 -11.55
N CYS A 99 0.63 19.03 -11.45
CA CYS A 99 -0.10 19.54 -12.59
C CYS A 99 -0.16 21.06 -12.57
N TYR A 100 -0.13 21.67 -13.75
CA TYR A 100 -0.29 23.11 -13.94
C TYR A 100 -1.24 23.39 -15.11
N LYS A 101 -2.02 24.47 -15.02
CA LYS A 101 -3.00 24.82 -16.06
C LYS A 101 -2.26 25.30 -17.31
N LYS A 102 -2.32 24.51 -18.39
CA LYS A 102 -1.60 24.80 -19.66
C LYS A 102 -1.84 26.22 -20.18
N SER A 103 -3.06 26.76 -20.09
CA SER A 103 -3.39 28.10 -20.59
C SER A 103 -2.73 29.25 -19.81
N GLN A 104 -2.15 28.97 -18.64
CA GLN A 104 -1.43 29.95 -17.83
C GLN A 104 0.10 29.80 -17.98
N PHE A 105 0.56 28.79 -18.74
CA PHE A 105 1.98 28.50 -18.87
C PHE A 105 2.59 29.49 -19.86
N THR A 106 3.44 30.37 -19.34
CA THR A 106 4.25 31.30 -20.13
C THR A 106 5.68 30.79 -20.09
N LYS A 107 6.33 30.66 -21.25
CA LYS A 107 7.70 30.16 -21.38
C LYS A 107 8.71 31.16 -20.83
#